data_AF-A0A3M3B7P2-F1
#
_entry.id   AF-A0A3M3B7P2-F1
#
_cell.length_a   1.000
_cell.length_b   1.000
_cell.length_c   1.000
_cell.angle_alpha   90.00
_cell.angle_beta   90.00
_cell.angle_gamma   90.00
#
_symmetry.space_group_name_H-M   'P 1'
#
loop_
_entity.id
_entity.type
_entity.pdbx_description
1 polymer ?
#
loop_
_entity_poly.entity_id
_entity_poly.type
_entity_poly.pdbx_seq_one_letter_code
_entity_poly.pdbx_strand_id
1 'polypeptide(L)'
;MTAFYLKLLITPALMLAISLAARRWGTGVAGLLSGLPMTSALVMLFLSLEQGAVFASMAVPGALAGLAAIQATYLFYFLVTRRVSAVAGCVLALALYGATAFLMNLSGSLALSILFTLLMVALIIVATSKQTPPA
;
A
#
# COMPACT_ATOMS: atom_id res chain seq x y z
N MET A 1 -21.59 -18.59 3.15
CA MET A 1 -21.10 -18.49 4.54
C MET A 1 -19.64 -18.90 4.70
N THR A 2 -19.10 -19.84 3.92
CA THR A 2 -17.69 -20.29 4.00
C THR A 2 -16.66 -19.29 3.48
N ALA A 3 -16.95 -18.55 2.40
CA ALA A 3 -16.02 -17.58 1.81
C ALA A 3 -15.69 -16.39 2.74
N PHE A 4 -16.61 -16.00 3.61
CA PHE A 4 -16.41 -14.88 4.55
C PHE A 4 -15.28 -15.16 5.54
N TYR A 5 -15.33 -16.33 6.20
CA TYR A 5 -14.27 -16.75 7.13
C TYR A 5 -12.92 -16.90 6.42
N LEU A 6 -12.92 -17.39 5.17
CA LEU A 6 -11.71 -17.48 4.39
C LEU A 6 -11.11 -16.09 4.13
N LYS A 7 -11.90 -15.11 3.67
CA LYS A 7 -11.43 -13.73 3.48
C LYS A 7 -10.89 -13.08 4.76
N LEU A 8 -11.56 -13.34 5.89
CA LEU A 8 -11.18 -12.77 7.17
C LEU A 8 -9.85 -13.36 7.69
N LEU A 9 -9.65 -14.67 7.51
CA LEU A 9 -8.50 -15.38 8.06
C LEU A 9 -7.29 -15.39 7.12
N ILE A 10 -7.48 -15.24 5.80
CA ILE A 10 -6.38 -15.39 4.84
C ILE A 10 -5.36 -14.25 4.95
N THR A 11 -5.79 -13.01 5.14
CA THR A 11 -4.88 -11.87 5.30
C THR A 11 -4.00 -11.99 6.55
N PRO A 12 -4.54 -12.22 7.77
CA PRO A 12 -3.70 -12.42 8.95
C PRO A 12 -2.86 -13.70 8.86
N ALA A 13 -3.38 -14.80 8.31
CA ALA A 13 -2.59 -16.02 8.11
C ALA A 13 -1.39 -15.79 7.17
N LEU A 14 -1.59 -15.02 6.10
CA LEU A 14 -0.53 -14.65 5.17
C LEU A 14 0.52 -13.75 5.83
N MET A 15 0.09 -12.76 6.63
CA MET A 15 0.99 -11.89 7.39
C MET A 15 1.80 -12.68 8.43
N LEU A 16 1.18 -13.66 9.09
CA LEU A 16 1.85 -14.59 9.99
C LEU A 16 2.88 -15.45 9.25
N ALA A 17 2.52 -16.00 8.08
CA ALA A 17 3.43 -16.79 7.26
C ALA A 17 4.64 -15.98 6.80
N ILE A 18 4.44 -14.74 6.35
CA ILE A 18 5.53 -13.81 5.97
C ILE A 18 6.41 -13.50 7.19
N SER A 19 5.81 -13.26 8.36
CA SER A 19 6.55 -12.99 9.60
C SER A 19 7.39 -14.19 10.06
N LEU A 20 6.85 -15.41 9.94
CA LEU A 20 7.59 -16.64 10.24
C LEU A 20 8.71 -16.89 9.24
N ALA A 21 8.46 -16.63 7.96
CA ALA A 21 9.48 -16.72 6.93
C ALA A 21 10.62 -15.72 7.16
N ALA A 22 10.29 -14.48 7.55
CA ALA A 22 11.27 -13.47 7.93
C ALA A 22 12.15 -13.93 9.11
N ARG A 23 11.56 -14.59 10.12
CA ARG A 23 12.30 -15.13 11.27
C ARG A 23 13.23 -16.29 10.88
N ARG A 24 12.83 -17.11 9.91
CA ARG A 24 13.57 -18.32 9.52
C ARG A 24 14.69 -18.05 8.50
N TRP A 25 14.48 -17.13 7.56
CA TRP A 25 15.41 -16.88 6.44
C TRP A 25 16.01 -15.46 6.45
N GLY A 26 15.73 -14.66 7.47
CA GLY A 26 16.29 -13.32 7.65
C GLY A 26 15.54 -12.20 6.92
N THR A 27 16.05 -10.98 7.08
CA THR A 27 15.42 -9.74 6.60
C THR A 27 15.35 -9.62 5.08
N GLY A 28 16.26 -10.26 4.34
CA GLY A 28 16.25 -10.26 2.87
C GLY A 28 15.01 -10.95 2.28
N VAL A 29 14.64 -12.12 2.81
CA VAL A 29 13.41 -12.84 2.39
C VAL A 29 12.16 -12.09 2.82
N ALA A 30 12.19 -11.46 4.00
CA ALA A 30 11.10 -10.60 4.45
C ALA A 30 10.85 -9.44 3.47
N GLY A 31 11.93 -8.79 3.03
CA GLY A 31 11.87 -7.72 2.03
C GLY A 31 11.26 -8.20 0.71
N LEU A 32 11.76 -9.32 0.18
CA LEU A 32 11.23 -9.90 -1.07
C LEU A 32 9.74 -10.25 -0.95
N LEU A 33 9.34 -10.95 0.11
CA LEU A 33 7.95 -11.34 0.34
C LEU A 33 7.03 -10.12 0.56
N SER A 34 7.51 -9.08 1.23
CA SER A 34 6.76 -7.84 1.44
C SER A 34 6.59 -7.01 0.16
N GLY A 35 7.51 -7.16 -0.80
CA GLY A 35 7.44 -6.48 -2.10
C GLY A 35 6.48 -7.15 -3.09
N LEU A 36 6.06 -8.39 -2.82
CA LEU A 36 5.07 -9.07 -3.66
C LEU A 36 3.66 -8.51 -3.40
N PRO A 37 2.79 -8.47 -4.42
CA PRO A 37 1.41 -7.98 -4.29
C PRO A 37 0.52 -9.00 -3.57
N MET A 38 0.95 -9.58 -2.46
CA MET A 38 0.28 -10.71 -1.83
C MET A 38 -1.13 -10.33 -1.35
N THR A 39 -1.27 -9.18 -0.68
CA THR A 39 -2.56 -8.69 -0.19
C THR A 39 -3.46 -8.18 -1.31
N SER A 40 -2.92 -7.37 -2.23
CA SER A 40 -3.69 -6.80 -3.34
C SER A 40 -4.12 -7.86 -4.36
N ALA A 41 -3.28 -8.86 -4.64
CA ALA A 41 -3.63 -9.99 -5.51
C ALA A 41 -4.75 -10.85 -4.90
N LEU A 42 -4.70 -11.12 -3.59
CA LEU A 42 -5.79 -11.82 -2.89
C LEU A 42 -7.11 -11.04 -2.98
N VAL A 43 -7.07 -9.73 -2.72
CA VAL A 43 -8.27 -8.88 -2.83
C VAL A 43 -8.84 -8.91 -4.25
N MET A 44 -8.01 -8.77 -5.28
CA MET A 44 -8.47 -8.83 -6.68
C MET A 44 -8.96 -10.20 -7.10
N LEU A 45 -8.37 -11.29 -6.59
CA LEU A 45 -8.87 -12.65 -6.80
C LEU A 45 -10.28 -12.80 -6.24
N PHE A 46 -10.51 -12.42 -4.98
CA PHE A 46 -11.84 -12.50 -4.39
C PHE A 46 -12.84 -11.59 -5.11
N LEU A 47 -12.41 -10.40 -5.52
CA LEU A 47 -13.26 -9.47 -6.26
C LEU A 47 -13.69 -10.07 -7.61
N SER A 48 -12.76 -10.71 -8.32
CA SER A 48 -13.02 -11.39 -9.59
C SER A 48 -13.94 -12.60 -9.42
N LEU A 49 -13.74 -13.40 -8.36
CA LEU A 49 -14.56 -14.57 -8.09
C LEU A 49 -16.01 -14.23 -7.69
N GLU A 50 -16.23 -13.08 -7.04
CA GLU A 50 -17.55 -12.70 -6.54
C GLU A 50 -18.33 -11.76 -7.46
N GLN A 51 -17.63 -10.82 -8.10
CA GLN A 51 -18.24 -9.78 -8.94
C GLN A 51 -17.91 -9.97 -10.43
N GLY A 52 -17.07 -10.95 -10.77
CA GLY A 52 -16.61 -11.23 -12.13
C GLY A 52 -15.35 -10.46 -12.52
N ALA A 53 -14.65 -10.97 -13.53
CA ALA A 53 -13.39 -10.41 -14.01
C ALA A 53 -13.51 -8.98 -14.55
N VAL A 54 -14.65 -8.64 -15.17
CA VAL A 54 -14.92 -7.29 -15.70
C VAL A 54 -15.05 -6.27 -14.56
N PHE A 55 -15.71 -6.64 -13.46
CA PHE A 55 -15.79 -5.75 -12.29
C PHE A 55 -14.42 -5.55 -11.66
N ALA A 56 -13.63 -6.62 -11.54
CA ALA A 56 -12.28 -6.54 -11.00
C ALA A 56 -11.35 -5.65 -11.85
N SER A 57 -11.43 -5.72 -13.18
CA SER A 57 -10.62 -4.85 -14.05
C SER A 57 -11.02 -3.38 -13.94
N MET A 58 -12.31 -3.08 -13.78
CA MET A 58 -12.82 -1.72 -13.56
C MET A 58 -12.40 -1.13 -12.20
N ALA A 59 -12.02 -1.97 -11.22
CA ALA A 59 -11.51 -1.52 -9.92
C ALA A 59 -10.02 -1.14 -9.94
N VAL A 60 -9.24 -1.60 -10.93
CA VAL A 60 -7.79 -1.37 -11.03
C VAL A 60 -7.41 0.13 -11.04
N PRO A 61 -8.08 1.02 -11.79
CA PRO A 61 -7.71 2.44 -11.80
C PRO A 61 -7.88 3.08 -10.42
N GLY A 62 -8.97 2.76 -9.71
CA GLY A 62 -9.21 3.22 -8.35
C GLY A 62 -8.19 2.68 -7.35
N ALA A 63 -7.80 1.41 -7.50
CA ALA A 63 -6.76 0.81 -6.68
C ALA A 63 -5.39 1.48 -6.88
N LEU A 64 -5.03 1.83 -8.13
CA LEU A 64 -3.79 2.57 -8.43
C LEU A 64 -3.82 4.01 -7.88
N ALA A 65 -4.94 4.71 -8.01
CA ALA A 65 -5.10 6.04 -7.41
C ALA A 65 -4.97 6.00 -5.87
N GLY A 66 -5.55 4.98 -5.24
CA GLY A 66 -5.40 4.73 -3.81
C GLY A 66 -3.96 4.39 -3.40
N LEU A 67 -3.25 3.61 -4.21
CA LEU A 67 -1.83 3.29 -3.98
C LEU A 67 -0.96 4.55 -4.04
N ALA A 68 -1.15 5.40 -5.05
CA ALA A 68 -0.48 6.69 -5.16
C ALA A 68 -0.69 7.56 -3.91
N ALA A 69 -1.94 7.64 -3.43
CA ALA A 69 -2.29 8.39 -2.24
C ALA A 69 -1.64 7.82 -0.96
N ILE A 70 -1.57 6.50 -0.81
CA ILE A 70 -0.88 5.85 0.32
C ILE A 70 0.61 6.21 0.31
N GLN A 71 1.28 6.16 -0.84
CA GLN A 71 2.70 6.49 -0.93
C GLN A 71 2.98 7.96 -0.55
N ALA A 72 2.14 8.90 -1.03
CA ALA A 72 2.23 10.29 -0.60
C ALA A 72 2.05 10.44 0.92
N THR A 73 1.12 9.68 1.50
CA THR A 73 0.85 9.68 2.93
C THR A 73 2.01 9.10 3.73
N TYR A 74 2.72 8.09 3.23
CA TYR A 74 3.94 7.56 3.87
C TYR A 74 5.07 8.59 3.89
N LEU A 75 5.28 9.31 2.79
CA LEU A 75 6.29 10.37 2.75
C LEU A 75 5.92 11.50 3.72
N PHE A 76 4.66 11.91 3.76
CA PHE A 76 4.16 12.87 4.74
C PHE A 76 4.38 12.38 6.17
N TYR A 77 4.03 11.13 6.45
CA TYR A 77 4.20 10.53 7.76
C TYR A 77 5.66 10.63 8.20
N PHE A 78 6.58 10.23 7.33
CA PHE A 78 8.03 10.26 7.60
C PHE A 78 8.56 11.66 7.90
N LEU A 79 8.10 12.69 7.16
CA LEU A 79 8.63 14.05 7.25
C LEU A 79 7.96 14.89 8.35
N VAL A 80 6.65 14.73 8.55
CA VAL A 80 5.83 15.70 9.29
C VAL A 80 5.46 15.22 10.68
N THR A 81 5.19 13.92 10.89
CA THR A 81 4.67 13.43 12.19
C THR A 81 5.65 13.59 13.34
N ARG A 82 6.96 13.72 13.08
CA ARG A 82 7.97 14.06 14.09
C ARG A 82 7.87 15.49 14.62
N ARG A 83 7.08 16.36 13.97
CA ARG A 83 6.97 17.80 14.28
C ARG A 83 5.59 18.22 14.76
N VAL A 84 4.63 17.30 14.79
CA VAL A 84 3.23 17.58 15.15
C VAL A 84 2.74 16.57 16.20
N SER A 85 1.65 16.90 16.89
CA SER A 85 1.02 15.94 17.80
C SER A 85 0.43 14.76 17.02
N ALA A 86 0.31 13.59 17.67
CA ALA A 86 -0.20 12.38 17.04
C ALA A 86 -1.59 12.58 16.39
N VAL A 87 -2.50 13.27 17.09
CA VAL A 87 -3.85 13.54 16.59
C VAL A 87 -3.81 14.43 15.35
N ALA A 88 -3.05 15.53 15.38
CA ALA A 88 -2.91 16.42 14.23
C ALA A 88 -2.26 15.69 13.04
N GLY A 89 -1.23 14.87 13.29
CA GLY A 89 -0.59 14.04 12.28
C GLY A 89 -1.57 13.08 11.60
N CYS A 90 -2.42 12.39 12.37
CA CYS A 90 -3.44 11.48 11.83
C CYS A 90 -4.48 12.22 10.97
N VAL A 91 -4.99 13.37 11.44
CA VAL A 91 -5.99 14.15 10.69
C VAL A 91 -5.39 14.68 9.38
N LEU A 92 -4.18 15.23 9.43
CA LEU A 92 -3.49 15.72 8.23
C LEU A 92 -3.14 14.59 7.25
N ALA A 93 -2.71 13.43 7.75
CA ALA A 93 -2.44 12.26 6.91
C ALA A 93 -3.71 11.78 6.21
N LEU A 94 -4.86 11.74 6.91
CA LEU A 94 -6.14 11.35 6.33
C LEU A 94 -6.61 12.37 5.28
N ALA A 95 -6.45 13.66 5.57
CA ALA A 95 -6.78 14.72 4.62
C ALA A 95 -5.90 14.65 3.36
N LEU A 96 -4.60 14.41 3.53
CA LEU A 96 -3.67 14.25 2.41
C LEU A 96 -4.00 13.02 1.57
N TYR A 97 -4.30 11.89 2.21
CA TYR A 97 -4.73 10.67 1.53
C TYR A 97 -5.98 10.96 0.69
N GLY A 98 -7.03 11.53 1.30
CA GLY A 98 -8.28 11.84 0.63
C GLY A 98 -8.09 12.80 -0.54
N ALA A 99 -7.33 13.88 -0.34
CA ALA A 99 -7.03 14.86 -1.40
C ALA A 99 -6.25 14.23 -2.56
N THR A 100 -5.21 13.45 -2.27
CA THR A 100 -4.39 12.81 -3.31
C THR A 100 -5.18 11.75 -4.07
N ALA A 101 -5.96 10.92 -3.37
CA ALA A 101 -6.80 9.90 -3.99
C ALA A 101 -7.87 10.54 -4.88
N PHE A 102 -8.51 11.61 -4.41
CA PHE A 102 -9.51 12.35 -5.18
C PHE A 102 -8.90 12.99 -6.44
N LEU A 103 -7.75 13.65 -6.33
CA LEU A 103 -7.05 14.25 -7.46
C LEU A 103 -6.62 13.21 -8.51
N MET A 104 -6.04 12.09 -8.06
CA MET A 104 -5.64 10.99 -8.95
C MET A 104 -6.86 10.36 -9.63
N ASN A 105 -7.96 10.17 -8.90
CA ASN A 105 -9.19 9.61 -9.46
C ASN A 105 -9.83 10.57 -10.49
N LEU A 106 -9.89 11.86 -10.17
CA LEU A 106 -10.42 12.90 -11.06
C LEU A 106 -9.63 13.00 -12.37
N SER A 107 -8.32 12.76 -12.32
CA SER A 107 -7.49 12.75 -13.53
C SER A 107 -7.87 11.66 -14.53
N GLY A 108 -8.49 10.55 -14.07
CA GLY A 108 -8.86 9.40 -14.90
C GLY A 108 -7.70 8.67 -15.57
N SER A 109 -6.45 9.12 -15.36
CA SER A 109 -5.28 8.63 -16.09
C SER A 109 -4.50 7.60 -15.28
N LEU A 110 -4.49 6.35 -15.76
CA LEU A 110 -3.66 5.29 -15.18
C LEU A 110 -2.17 5.65 -15.24
N ALA A 111 -1.72 6.20 -16.37
CA ALA A 111 -0.33 6.57 -16.55
C ALA A 111 0.13 7.58 -15.49
N LEU A 112 -0.71 8.57 -15.18
CA LEU A 112 -0.41 9.56 -14.14
C LEU A 112 -0.29 8.90 -12.76
N SER A 113 -1.23 8.02 -12.41
CA SER A 113 -1.20 7.29 -11.13
C SER A 113 0.05 6.42 -11.00
N ILE A 114 0.47 5.75 -12.09
CA ILE A 114 1.68 4.93 -12.12
C ILE A 114 2.94 5.80 -11.95
N LEU A 115 3.07 6.86 -12.75
CA LEU A 115 4.23 7.77 -12.69
C LEU A 115 4.35 8.41 -11.31
N PHE A 116 3.24 8.88 -10.75
CA PHE A 116 3.21 9.47 -9.41
C PHE A 116 3.60 8.45 -8.34
N THR A 117 3.08 7.22 -8.44
CA THR A 117 3.45 6.13 -7.51
C THR A 117 4.94 5.84 -7.57
N LEU A 118 5.51 5.68 -8.76
CA LEU A 118 6.95 5.42 -8.94
C LEU A 118 7.80 6.57 -8.41
N LEU A 119 7.39 7.81 -8.67
CA LEU A 119 8.05 9.00 -8.16
C LEU A 119 8.02 9.05 -6.62
N MET A 120 6.88 8.77 -5.99
CA MET A 120 6.79 8.71 -4.53
C MET A 120 7.67 7.59 -3.95
N VAL A 121 7.70 6.40 -4.57
CA VAL A 121 8.59 5.30 -4.16
C VAL A 121 10.05 5.73 -4.23
N ALA A 122 10.48 6.37 -5.32
CA ALA A 122 11.83 6.89 -5.46
C ALA A 122 12.16 7.93 -4.37
N LEU A 123 11.25 8.87 -4.09
CA LEU A 123 11.44 9.85 -3.02
C LEU A 123 11.52 9.20 -1.63
N ILE A 124 10.71 8.18 -1.35
CA ILE A 124 10.76 7.45 -0.08
C ILE A 124 12.10 6.72 0.06
N ILE A 125 12.60 6.08 -1.00
CA ILE A 125 13.92 5.44 -0.98
C ILE A 125 15.02 6.47 -0.71
N VAL A 126 14.98 7.62 -1.38
CA VAL A 126 15.98 8.69 -1.19
C VAL A 126 15.89 9.32 0.22
N ALA A 127 14.68 9.45 0.76
CA ALA A 127 14.46 10.01 2.09
C ALA A 127 14.91 9.04 3.20
N THR A 128 14.73 7.74 3.00
CA THR A 128 15.06 6.70 3.99
C THR A 128 16.50 6.19 3.89
N SER A 129 17.15 6.26 2.72
CA SER A 129 18.55 5.85 2.53
C SER A 129 19.54 6.66 3.37
N LYS A 130 19.17 7.88 3.77
CA LYS A 130 19.97 8.74 4.65
C LYS A 130 19.93 8.32 6.13
N GLN A 131 19.13 7.31 6.51
CA GLN A 131 18.91 6.91 7.90
C GLN A 131 19.46 5.52 8.24
N THR A 132 20.02 4.76 7.30
CA THR A 132 20.74 3.51 7.59
C THR A 132 22.02 3.81 8.37
N PRO A 133 22.18 3.31 9.61
CA PRO A 133 23.47 3.38 10.31
C PRO A 133 24.54 2.64 9.50
N PRO A 134 25.82 3.05 9.55
CA PRO A 134 26.90 2.23 9.02
C PRO A 134 26.88 0.87 9.72
N ALA A 135 26.99 -0.20 8.92
CA ALA A 135 27.01 -1.59 9.37
C ALA A 135 28.26 -1.92 10.19
#